data_AF-A0A6M3KXB8-F1
#
_entry.id   AF-A0A6M3KXB8-F1
#
_cell.length_a   1.000
_cell.length_b   1.000
_cell.length_c   1.000
_cell.angle_alpha   90.00
_cell.angle_beta   90.00
_cell.angle_gamma   90.00
#
_symmetry.space_group_name_H-M   'P 1'
#
loop_
_entity.id
_entity.type
_entity.pdbx_description
1 polymer ?
#
loop_
_entity_poly.entity_id
_entity_poly.type
_entity_poly.pdbx_seq_one_letter_code
_entity_poly.pdbx_strand_id
1 'polypeptide(L)'
;MILGFKEQFVKKIKSGYKIHTIRADKHGRWKEGNTIHFATGVRTKMYKQFGGGVCRGVQKIKISYKCVRGITVWIDDKVLAQTVELQRLARNDGFNSLAEFVKWFNKDFEGKIIHWTKYRY
;
A
#
# COMPACT_ATOMS: atom_id res chain seq x y z
N MET A 1 1.82 -16.18 0.84
CA MET A 1 1.61 -15.21 1.95
C MET A 1 0.28 -14.51 1.76
N ILE A 2 -0.44 -14.21 2.85
CA ILE A 2 -1.77 -13.57 2.77
C ILE A 2 -1.64 -12.05 2.88
N LEU A 3 -2.31 -11.33 1.98
CA LEU A 3 -2.62 -9.91 2.14
C LEU A 3 -4.12 -9.75 2.39
N GLY A 4 -4.47 -9.32 3.61
CA GLY A 4 -5.85 -9.04 4.02
C GLY A 4 -6.28 -7.62 3.66
N PHE A 5 -7.44 -7.48 3.02
CA PHE A 5 -8.02 -6.19 2.62
C PHE A 5 -9.41 -5.97 3.21
N LYS A 6 -9.82 -4.70 3.31
CA LYS A 6 -11.22 -4.32 3.45
C LYS A 6 -11.95 -4.55 2.12
N GLU A 7 -13.24 -4.88 2.19
CA GLU A 7 -14.07 -5.22 1.03
C GLU A 7 -14.05 -4.13 -0.06
N GLN A 8 -13.99 -2.85 0.35
CA GLN A 8 -13.90 -1.69 -0.54
C GLN A 8 -12.73 -1.73 -1.54
N PHE A 9 -11.66 -2.47 -1.25
CA PHE A 9 -10.50 -2.58 -2.13
C PHE A 9 -10.58 -3.74 -3.12
N VAL A 10 -11.50 -4.70 -2.94
CA VAL A 10 -11.57 -5.93 -3.75
C VAL A 10 -11.79 -5.59 -5.22
N LYS A 11 -12.81 -4.77 -5.52
CA LYS A 11 -13.10 -4.34 -6.90
C LYS A 11 -11.93 -3.57 -7.52
N LYS A 12 -11.26 -2.71 -6.74
CA LYS A 12 -10.12 -1.89 -7.18
C LYS A 12 -8.87 -2.71 -7.50
N ILE A 13 -8.63 -3.79 -6.76
CA ILE A 13 -7.54 -4.73 -7.06
C ILE A 13 -7.87 -5.50 -8.33
N LYS A 14 -9.09 -6.02 -8.45
CA LYS A 14 -9.54 -6.79 -9.63
C LYS A 14 -9.52 -5.98 -10.92
N SER A 15 -9.85 -4.69 -10.86
CA SER A 15 -9.82 -3.80 -12.03
C SER A 15 -8.42 -3.28 -12.38
N GLY A 16 -7.39 -3.60 -11.59
CA GLY A 16 -6.04 -3.05 -11.75
C GLY A 16 -5.89 -1.58 -11.33
N TYR A 17 -6.91 -0.97 -10.72
CA TYR A 17 -6.81 0.38 -10.17
C TYR A 17 -5.86 0.46 -8.98
N LYS A 18 -5.93 -0.52 -8.08
CA LYS A 18 -5.00 -0.67 -6.95
C LYS A 18 -3.91 -1.65 -7.36
N ILE A 19 -2.67 -1.17 -7.46
CA ILE A 19 -1.54 -1.92 -8.04
C ILE A 19 -0.46 -2.32 -7.03
N HIS A 20 -0.57 -1.82 -5.80
CA HIS A 20 0.29 -2.16 -4.67
C HIS A 20 -0.44 -1.94 -3.35
N THR A 21 0.21 -2.26 -2.23
CA THR A 21 -0.27 -1.89 -0.90
C THR A 21 0.84 -1.42 0.02
N ILE A 22 0.56 -0.41 0.84
CA ILE A 22 1.45 0.00 1.94
C ILE A 22 1.16 -0.85 3.18
N ARG A 23 2.20 -1.45 3.78
CA ARG A 23 2.10 -2.30 4.99
C ARG A 23 3.28 -2.12 5.92
N ALA A 24 3.01 -2.23 7.22
CA ALA A 24 4.07 -2.44 8.19
C ALA A 24 4.70 -3.82 7.95
N ASP A 25 6.02 -3.87 7.84
CA ASP A 25 6.78 -5.11 7.63
C ASP A 25 7.99 -5.17 8.57
N LYS A 26 7.72 -5.07 9.88
CA LYS A 26 8.76 -5.03 10.94
C LYS A 26 9.75 -6.19 10.89
N HIS A 27 9.30 -7.37 10.43
CA HIS A 27 10.11 -8.58 10.36
C HIS A 27 10.66 -8.88 8.95
N GLY A 28 10.52 -7.94 8.00
CA GLY A 28 11.08 -8.10 6.66
C GLY A 28 10.55 -9.30 5.88
N ARG A 29 9.28 -9.68 6.07
CA ARG A 29 8.72 -10.92 5.51
C ARG A 29 8.51 -10.86 4.01
N TRP A 30 8.32 -9.66 3.45
CA TRP A 30 8.05 -9.46 2.03
C TRP A 30 9.34 -9.24 1.24
N LYS A 31 9.52 -10.07 0.22
CA LYS A 31 10.56 -10.00 -0.81
C LYS A 31 9.97 -10.33 -2.18
N GLU A 32 10.71 -10.01 -3.23
CA GLU A 32 10.33 -10.40 -4.59
C GLU A 32 10.19 -11.93 -4.71
N GLY A 33 9.23 -12.39 -5.51
CA GLY A 33 8.93 -13.81 -5.71
C GLY A 33 7.95 -14.41 -4.70
N ASN A 34 7.63 -13.73 -3.58
CA ASN A 34 6.61 -14.25 -2.67
C ASN A 34 5.23 -14.37 -3.36
N THR A 35 4.62 -15.55 -3.32
CA THR A 35 3.22 -15.73 -3.71
C THR A 35 2.30 -14.94 -2.77
N ILE A 36 1.34 -14.22 -3.34
CA ILE A 36 0.36 -13.40 -2.65
C ILE A 36 -1.01 -14.05 -2.78
N HIS A 37 -1.69 -14.27 -1.67
CA HIS A 37 -3.11 -14.61 -1.61
C HIS A 37 -3.87 -13.37 -1.17
N PHE A 38 -4.66 -12.78 -2.05
CA PHE A 38 -5.49 -11.62 -1.72
C PHE A 38 -6.77 -12.10 -1.04
N ALA A 39 -7.04 -11.63 0.17
CA ALA A 39 -8.16 -12.11 0.96
C ALA A 39 -8.90 -10.99 1.71
N THR A 40 -10.17 -11.22 2.01
CA THR A 40 -10.97 -10.47 2.99
C THR A 40 -11.35 -11.38 4.16
N GLY A 41 -11.83 -10.81 5.27
CA GLY A 41 -12.23 -11.60 6.45
C GLY A 41 -11.10 -12.42 7.09
N VAL A 42 -9.85 -11.96 6.99
CA VAL A 42 -8.68 -12.70 7.53
C VAL A 42 -8.84 -12.88 9.04
N ARG A 43 -8.70 -14.13 9.51
CA ARG A 43 -8.92 -14.58 10.91
C ARG A 43 -10.38 -14.49 11.39
N THR A 44 -11.36 -14.49 10.47
CA THR A 44 -12.78 -14.59 10.81
C THR A 44 -13.44 -15.73 10.03
N LYS A 45 -14.67 -16.11 10.41
CA LYS A 45 -15.48 -17.08 9.66
C LYS A 45 -15.82 -16.62 8.24
N MET A 46 -15.72 -15.32 7.96
CA MET A 46 -15.98 -14.70 6.66
C MET A 46 -14.72 -14.66 5.77
N TYR A 47 -13.69 -15.46 6.07
CA TYR A 47 -12.48 -15.53 5.27
C TYR A 47 -12.80 -15.89 3.82
N LYS A 48 -12.31 -15.06 2.89
CA LYS A 48 -12.47 -15.29 1.46
C LYS A 48 -11.22 -14.85 0.71
N GLN A 49 -10.54 -15.81 0.10
CA GLN A 49 -9.54 -15.51 -0.92
C GLN A 49 -10.26 -15.11 -2.21
N PHE A 50 -9.96 -13.94 -2.75
CA PHE A 50 -10.64 -13.40 -3.94
C PHE A 50 -9.72 -13.25 -5.16
N GLY A 51 -8.43 -13.54 -4.99
CA GLY A 51 -7.44 -13.50 -6.05
C GLY A 51 -6.05 -13.91 -5.55
N GLY A 52 -5.11 -13.94 -6.48
CA GLY A 52 -3.71 -14.20 -6.19
C GLY A 52 -2.78 -13.32 -7.02
N GLY A 53 -1.51 -13.29 -6.63
CA GLY A 53 -0.48 -12.56 -7.35
C GLY A 53 0.90 -13.00 -6.90
N VAL A 54 1.93 -12.35 -7.42
CA VAL A 54 3.32 -12.53 -6.99
C VAL A 54 3.85 -11.17 -6.59
N CYS A 55 4.54 -11.10 -5.46
CA CYS A 55 5.29 -9.92 -5.07
C CYS A 55 6.37 -9.69 -6.12
N ARG A 56 6.22 -8.64 -6.91
CA ARG A 56 7.17 -8.21 -7.94
C ARG A 56 8.23 -7.28 -7.38
N GLY A 57 8.16 -6.90 -6.10
CA GLY A 57 9.18 -6.17 -5.38
C GLY A 57 8.61 -5.32 -4.24
N VAL A 58 9.51 -4.69 -3.50
CA VAL A 58 9.20 -3.87 -2.33
C VAL A 58 9.98 -2.56 -2.37
N GLN A 59 9.37 -1.47 -1.91
CA GLN A 59 10.05 -0.19 -1.66
C GLN A 59 9.84 0.21 -0.20
N LYS A 60 10.83 0.81 0.45
CA LYS A 60 10.67 1.38 1.79
C LYS A 60 9.80 2.61 1.67
N ILE A 61 8.89 2.81 2.63
CA ILE A 61 8.09 4.04 2.73
C ILE A 61 8.14 4.58 4.14
N LYS A 62 8.30 5.90 4.24
CA LYS A 62 8.16 6.66 5.47
C LYS A 62 7.16 7.79 5.24
N ILE A 63 6.26 7.99 6.19
CA ILE A 63 5.29 9.09 6.23
C ILE A 63 5.55 9.83 7.55
N SER A 64 5.77 11.14 7.48
CA SER A 64 5.95 11.98 8.67
C SER A 64 5.04 13.20 8.65
N TYR A 65 4.46 13.48 9.82
CA TYR A 65 3.59 14.62 10.12
C TYR A 65 4.32 15.77 10.82
N LYS A 66 5.66 15.72 10.90
CA LYS A 66 6.47 16.74 11.57
C LYS A 66 6.56 18.08 10.82
N CYS A 67 6.09 18.13 9.57
CA CYS A 67 6.06 19.36 8.80
C CYS A 67 4.80 20.17 9.12
N VAL A 68 4.97 21.46 9.40
CA VAL A 68 3.87 22.40 9.68
C VAL A 68 2.88 22.50 8.50
N ARG A 69 3.34 22.20 7.27
CA ARG A 69 2.56 22.36 6.03
C ARG A 69 1.90 21.08 5.52
N GLY A 70 1.94 19.98 6.27
CA GLY A 70 1.29 18.72 5.89
C GLY A 70 2.17 17.49 6.08
N ILE A 71 1.93 16.46 5.27
CA ILE A 71 2.70 15.21 5.33
C ILE A 71 3.93 15.28 4.42
N THR A 72 5.03 14.70 4.87
CA THR A 72 6.18 14.39 4.02
C THR A 72 6.24 12.88 3.83
N VAL A 73 6.42 12.43 2.59
CA VAL A 73 6.51 11.01 2.24
C VAL A 73 7.86 10.75 1.57
N TRP A 74 8.56 9.73 2.06
CA TRP A 74 9.78 9.22 1.46
C TRP A 74 9.53 7.83 0.91
N ILE A 75 10.04 7.55 -0.29
CA ILE A 75 10.12 6.21 -0.86
C ILE A 75 11.58 5.93 -1.20
N ASP A 76 12.12 4.83 -0.68
CA ASP A 76 13.55 4.47 -0.82
C ASP A 76 14.49 5.66 -0.55
N ASP A 77 14.24 6.34 0.57
CA ASP A 77 14.99 7.49 1.07
C ASP A 77 14.89 8.78 0.21
N LYS A 78 14.07 8.78 -0.85
CA LYS A 78 13.75 9.95 -1.68
C LYS A 78 12.43 10.58 -1.31
N VAL A 79 12.39 11.90 -1.15
CA VAL A 79 11.15 12.65 -0.89
C VAL A 79 10.27 12.67 -2.14
N LEU A 80 8.99 12.36 -2.00
CA LEU A 80 7.98 12.69 -3.01
C LEU A 80 7.66 14.19 -2.89
N ALA A 81 8.39 15.00 -3.65
CA ALA A 81 8.29 16.46 -3.57
C ALA A 81 7.01 17.01 -4.19
N GLN A 82 6.40 16.28 -5.13
CA GLN A 82 5.26 16.77 -5.91
C GLN A 82 3.93 16.21 -5.41
N THR A 83 2.95 17.08 -5.22
CA THR A 83 1.57 16.71 -4.85
C THR A 83 0.96 15.69 -5.82
N VAL A 84 1.30 15.77 -7.12
CA VAL A 84 0.83 14.83 -8.15
C VAL A 84 1.34 13.41 -7.89
N GLU A 85 2.59 13.25 -7.44
CA GLU A 85 3.16 11.95 -7.13
C GLU A 85 2.52 11.35 -5.86
N LEU A 86 2.26 12.18 -4.84
CA LEU A 86 1.50 11.77 -3.66
C LEU A 86 0.07 11.34 -4.01
N GLN A 87 -0.62 12.09 -4.87
CA GLN A 87 -1.96 11.71 -5.36
C GLN A 87 -1.90 10.38 -6.12
N ARG A 88 -0.87 10.17 -6.93
CA ARG A 88 -0.65 8.90 -7.65
C ARG A 88 -0.35 7.74 -6.68
N LEU A 89 0.44 7.98 -5.62
CA LEU A 89 0.69 7.01 -4.56
C LEU A 89 -0.61 6.59 -3.88
N ALA A 90 -1.42 7.56 -3.43
CA ALA A 90 -2.71 7.34 -2.80
C ALA A 90 -3.67 6.55 -3.72
N ARG A 91 -3.78 6.97 -4.99
CA ARG A 91 -4.61 6.31 -5.99
C ARG A 91 -4.21 4.85 -6.22
N ASN A 92 -2.91 4.60 -6.38
CA ASN A 92 -2.38 3.26 -6.62
C ASN A 92 -2.45 2.35 -5.39
N ASP A 93 -2.52 2.92 -4.18
CA ASP A 93 -2.90 2.20 -2.94
C ASP A 93 -4.42 2.06 -2.79
N GLY A 94 -5.21 2.51 -3.77
CA GLY A 94 -6.64 2.29 -3.86
C GLY A 94 -7.51 3.34 -3.19
N PHE A 95 -6.96 4.48 -2.76
CA PHE A 95 -7.75 5.61 -2.23
C PHE A 95 -8.29 6.47 -3.38
N ASN A 96 -9.44 7.12 -3.17
CA ASN A 96 -10.02 8.01 -4.17
C ASN A 96 -9.38 9.40 -4.15
N SER A 97 -8.78 9.79 -3.03
CA SER A 97 -8.17 11.10 -2.84
C SER A 97 -6.99 11.05 -1.87
N LEU A 98 -6.14 12.10 -1.93
CA LEU A 98 -5.07 12.29 -0.96
C LEU A 98 -5.61 12.49 0.46
N ALA A 99 -6.78 13.12 0.61
CA ALA A 99 -7.42 13.31 1.91
C ALA A 99 -7.82 11.97 2.56
N GLU A 100 -8.38 11.02 1.79
CA GLU A 100 -8.67 9.67 2.30
C GLU A 100 -7.40 8.94 2.74
N PHE A 101 -6.31 9.07 1.97
CA PHE A 101 -5.01 8.50 2.29
C PHE A 101 -4.44 9.07 3.60
N VAL A 102 -4.43 10.39 3.76
CA VAL A 102 -3.96 11.08 4.97
C VAL A 102 -4.82 10.70 6.18
N LYS A 103 -6.14 10.59 6.00
CA LYS A 103 -7.06 10.12 7.05
C LYS A 103 -6.78 8.68 7.46
N TRP A 104 -6.39 7.82 6.51
CA TRP A 104 -6.02 6.44 6.78
C TRP A 104 -4.68 6.33 7.53
N PHE A 105 -3.69 7.11 7.10
CA PHE A 105 -2.35 7.15 7.70
C PHE A 105 -2.20 8.28 8.71
N ASN A 106 -3.14 8.48 9.62
CA ASN A 106 -3.24 9.65 10.51
C ASN A 106 -2.12 9.89 11.55
N LYS A 107 -0.97 9.21 11.43
CA LYS A 107 0.21 9.35 12.28
C LYS A 107 1.46 8.94 11.50
N ASP A 108 2.63 9.26 12.05
CA ASP A 108 3.91 8.82 11.51
C ASP A 108 3.89 7.30 11.25
N PHE A 109 4.39 6.91 10.07
CA PHE A 109 4.34 5.54 9.61
C PHE A 109 5.63 5.16 8.89
N GLU A 110 6.14 3.98 9.18
CA GLU A 110 7.24 3.36 8.46
C GLU A 110 6.87 1.93 8.08
N GLY A 111 7.22 1.55 6.85
CA GLY A 111 6.89 0.23 6.33
C GLY A 111 7.41 0.02 4.93
N LYS A 112 6.67 -0.79 4.17
CA LYS A 112 6.98 -1.12 2.78
C LYS A 112 5.76 -0.93 1.90
N ILE A 113 6.02 -0.50 0.67
CA ILE A 113 5.12 -0.69 -0.46
C ILE A 113 5.38 -2.09 -1.01
N ILE A 114 4.34 -2.91 -1.09
CA ILE A 114 4.41 -4.26 -1.63
C ILE A 114 3.77 -4.23 -3.01
N HIS A 115 4.58 -4.43 -4.04
CA HIS A 115 4.15 -4.36 -5.43
C HIS A 115 3.82 -5.76 -5.96
N TRP A 116 2.65 -5.92 -6.57
CA TRP A 116 2.35 -7.07 -7.43
C TRP A 116 2.44 -6.73 -8.92
N THR A 117 2.91 -5.53 -9.23
CA THR A 117 3.21 -5.03 -10.58
C THR A 117 4.67 -4.59 -10.67
N LYS A 118 5.17 -4.31 -11.87
CA LYS A 118 6.53 -3.80 -12.08
C LYS A 118 6.68 -2.30 -11.76
N TYR A 119 5.59 -1.59 -11.45
CA TYR A 119 5.62 -0.15 -11.15
C TYR A 119 6.49 0.17 -9.93
N ARG A 120 7.26 1.25 -9.98
CA ARG A 120 8.05 1.80 -8.88
C ARG A 120 7.93 3.32 -8.83
N TYR A 121 8.13 3.87 -7.63
CA TYR A 121 8.20 5.31 -7.37
C TYR A 121 9.65 5.77 -7.28
#